data_AF-A0A6A3C038-F1
#
_entry.id   AF-A0A6A3C038-F1
#
_cell.length_a   1.000
_cell.length_b   1.000
_cell.length_c   1.000
_cell.angle_alpha   90.00
_cell.angle_beta   90.00
_cell.angle_gamma   90.00
#
_symmetry.space_group_name_H-M   'P 1'
#
loop_
_entity.id
_entity.type
_entity.pdbx_description
1 polymer ?
#
loop_
_entity_poly.entity_id
_entity_poly.type
_entity_poly.pdbx_seq_one_letter_code
_entity_poly.pdbx_strand_id
1 'polypeptide(L)'
;MPLVNCEQPRIFSWGLLEWTMITKMEDKRGPMLTNIVWEPHILSFSIHNITVTQDIVIKKKKISITGRESKIKQTTEIMVAAAAATASSQLLISSSRSLSLLSPFQLCVFDSKTLVPCPTNGRGSNSIKRRHVSCMAVGTAAQAETKRSGFEIQTLTGWLLKQEQAGTIDAELTIVISSISMACKQIASLVQRAGISNLTGVQGAVNVQGEDQKKLDVVSNEVFSSCLRSSGRTGIIASEEEDVPVAVEESYSGNYIVVFDPLDGSSNIDAAVSTGSIFGIYSPNDECLADVDEDDSTLGTIEQRCVVNVCQPGSNLLAAGYCMYSSSIIFVLTLGNGVFAFTLDPMYGEFVLTQENVQIPKAGKIYAFNEGNYQLWDDKLKKYIDDLKDPGPSGKPYSARYIGSLVGDFHRTLLYGGIYGYPRDKKSKNGKLRLLYECAPMSFIVEQAGGKGSDGHQRILDIQPVEIHQRVPLYIGSQEEVEKLEKYLA
;
A
#
# COMPACT_ATOMS: atom_id res chain seq x y z
N MET A 1 -54.80 -31.84 26.34
CA MET A 1 -53.40 -32.33 26.46
C MET A 1 -52.59 -31.69 25.35
N PRO A 2 -51.36 -31.24 25.64
CA PRO A 2 -51.22 -29.79 25.74
C PRO A 2 -50.18 -29.17 24.80
N LEU A 3 -50.44 -27.92 24.43
CA LEU A 3 -49.41 -26.91 24.18
C LEU A 3 -48.56 -26.80 25.46
N VAL A 4 -47.25 -27.02 25.35
CA VAL A 4 -46.30 -26.81 26.44
C VAL A 4 -45.21 -25.88 25.95
N ASN A 5 -45.26 -24.64 26.43
CA ASN A 5 -44.06 -23.81 26.52
C ASN A 5 -43.07 -24.53 27.44
N CYS A 6 -41.84 -24.72 26.98
CA CYS A 6 -40.69 -24.91 27.85
C CYS A 6 -39.58 -23.97 27.40
N GLU A 7 -39.52 -22.82 28.06
CA GLU A 7 -38.27 -22.09 28.21
C GLU A 7 -37.29 -22.99 28.96
N GLN A 8 -36.10 -23.21 28.41
CA GLN A 8 -34.91 -23.60 29.17
C GLN A 8 -33.65 -22.97 28.54
N PRO A 9 -32.61 -22.71 29.34
CA PRO A 9 -31.78 -21.53 29.15
C PRO A 9 -30.63 -21.75 28.17
N ARG A 10 -30.30 -20.72 27.40
CA ARG A 10 -28.95 -20.59 26.83
C ARG A 10 -28.07 -19.87 27.84
N ILE A 11 -27.19 -20.64 28.48
CA ILE A 11 -26.06 -20.10 29.22
C ILE A 11 -25.15 -19.42 28.20
N PHE A 12 -25.05 -18.08 28.25
CA PHE A 12 -23.97 -17.35 27.60
C PHE A 12 -23.10 -16.74 28.69
N SER A 13 -21.86 -17.22 28.77
CA SER A 13 -20.82 -16.69 29.65
C SER A 13 -20.33 -15.35 29.11
N TRP A 14 -20.92 -14.25 29.58
CA TRP A 14 -20.37 -12.91 29.45
C TRP A 14 -20.45 -12.20 30.80
N GLY A 15 -19.33 -12.18 31.54
CA GLY A 15 -19.08 -11.10 32.48
C GLY A 15 -18.73 -9.82 31.70
N LEU A 16 -19.01 -8.62 32.18
CA LEU A 16 -19.62 -8.25 33.46
C LEU A 16 -20.14 -6.81 33.31
N LEU A 17 -21.46 -6.59 33.41
CA LEU A 17 -22.19 -5.32 33.69
C LEU A 17 -23.59 -5.30 33.02
N GLU A 18 -24.60 -5.80 33.72
CA GLU A 18 -26.00 -5.52 33.36
C GLU A 18 -26.41 -4.11 33.79
N TRP A 19 -27.08 -3.38 32.89
CA TRP A 19 -27.79 -2.15 33.21
C TRP A 19 -29.30 -2.45 33.33
N THR A 20 -29.85 -2.38 34.53
CA THR A 20 -31.31 -2.48 34.75
C THR A 20 -31.94 -1.08 34.73
N MET A 21 -32.74 -0.77 33.70
CA MET A 21 -33.65 0.38 33.75
C MET A 21 -34.76 0.11 34.78
N ILE A 22 -34.89 0.99 35.77
CA ILE A 22 -36.09 1.07 36.62
C ILE A 22 -36.94 2.26 36.16
N THR A 23 -37.92 1.99 35.31
CA THR A 23 -38.94 2.96 34.90
C THR A 23 -40.00 3.12 35.99
N LYS A 24 -39.82 4.11 36.86
CA LYS A 24 -40.85 4.48 37.85
C LYS A 24 -41.86 5.45 37.22
N MET A 25 -43.03 4.96 36.82
CA MET A 25 -44.15 5.82 36.41
C MET A 25 -44.85 6.41 37.65
N GLU A 26 -44.76 7.73 37.83
CA GLU A 26 -45.68 8.49 38.69
C GLU A 26 -46.25 9.67 37.90
N ASP A 27 -47.58 9.69 37.75
CA ASP A 27 -48.35 10.71 37.03
C ASP A 27 -48.70 11.88 37.97
N LYS A 28 -48.19 13.09 37.69
CA LYS A 28 -48.98 14.34 37.58
C LYS A 28 -48.14 15.63 37.41
N ARG A 29 -48.49 16.37 36.34
CA ARG A 29 -48.52 17.86 36.22
C ARG A 29 -47.24 18.67 36.51
N GLY A 30 -46.61 19.17 35.44
CA GLY A 30 -45.79 20.40 35.44
C GLY A 30 -44.42 20.26 34.73
N PRO A 31 -43.93 21.29 34.01
CA PRO A 31 -42.64 21.21 33.31
C PRO A 31 -41.50 21.85 34.11
N MET A 32 -40.33 21.19 34.20
CA MET A 32 -39.01 21.85 34.04
C MET A 32 -37.82 20.89 34.04
N LEU A 33 -36.85 21.21 33.17
CA LEU A 33 -35.38 21.11 33.32
C LEU A 33 -34.79 20.05 34.27
N THR A 34 -34.16 19.03 33.68
CA THR A 34 -33.22 18.13 34.39
C THR A 34 -31.77 18.61 34.25
N ASN A 35 -31.20 19.14 35.34
CA ASN A 35 -29.75 19.17 35.53
C ASN A 35 -29.30 17.84 36.13
N ILE A 36 -28.19 17.27 35.62
CA ILE A 36 -27.58 16.05 36.18
C ILE A 36 -26.33 16.47 36.96
N VAL A 37 -26.28 16.10 38.24
CA VAL A 37 -25.12 16.28 39.13
C VAL A 37 -24.72 14.90 39.65
N TRP A 38 -23.42 14.62 39.68
CA TRP A 38 -22.85 13.38 40.20
C TRP A 38 -22.05 13.67 41.48
N GLU A 39 -22.37 12.96 42.57
CA GLU A 39 -21.52 12.88 43.76
C GLU A 39 -21.22 11.41 44.09
N PRO A 40 -20.00 11.07 44.55
CA PRO A 40 -19.61 9.69 44.83
C PRO A 40 -19.95 9.27 46.27
N HIS A 41 -20.67 8.16 46.44
CA HIS A 41 -20.83 7.52 47.75
C HIS A 41 -19.77 6.44 47.98
N ILE A 42 -19.06 6.57 49.11
CA ILE A 42 -18.12 5.58 49.65
C ILE A 42 -18.92 4.44 50.28
N LEU A 43 -18.61 3.19 49.93
CA LEU A 43 -19.09 2.00 50.64
C LEU A 43 -17.96 1.37 51.45
N SER A 44 -18.14 1.34 52.77
CA SER A 44 -17.28 0.65 53.72
C SER A 44 -17.94 -0.66 54.15
N PHE A 45 -17.19 -1.77 54.12
CA PHE A 45 -17.52 -2.98 54.86
C PHE A 45 -16.24 -3.58 55.46
N SER A 46 -16.36 -4.10 56.69
CA SER A 46 -15.24 -4.56 57.50
C SER A 46 -15.61 -5.84 58.23
N ILE A 47 -14.81 -6.92 58.05
CA ILE A 47 -14.83 -8.11 58.92
C ILE A 47 -13.39 -8.60 59.17
N HIS A 48 -12.86 -8.19 60.34
CA HIS A 48 -12.00 -8.92 61.28
C HIS A 48 -10.83 -9.84 60.84
N ASN A 49 -9.66 -9.46 61.35
CA ASN A 49 -8.63 -10.32 62.00
C ASN A 49 -7.77 -11.29 61.17
N ILE A 50 -6.82 -10.73 60.41
CA ILE A 50 -5.41 -11.18 60.48
C ILE A 50 -4.53 -9.93 60.58
N THR A 51 -3.73 -9.81 61.65
CA THR A 51 -2.77 -8.72 61.82
C THR A 51 -1.39 -9.14 61.34
N VAL A 52 -0.98 -8.67 60.16
CA VAL A 52 0.43 -8.67 59.74
C VAL A 52 0.85 -7.22 59.53
N THR A 53 1.59 -6.67 60.48
CA THR A 53 2.26 -5.37 60.31
C THR A 53 3.48 -5.55 59.41
N GLN A 54 3.48 -4.93 58.25
CA GLN A 54 4.69 -4.78 57.43
C GLN A 54 4.88 -3.30 57.06
N ASP A 55 5.98 -2.72 57.55
CA ASP A 55 6.32 -1.32 57.33
C ASP A 55 6.70 -1.06 55.86
N ILE A 56 5.92 -0.22 55.18
CA ILE A 56 6.32 0.30 53.86
C ILE A 56 7.36 1.40 54.07
N VAL A 57 8.63 0.99 54.08
CA VAL A 57 9.78 1.89 54.19
C VAL A 57 9.94 2.70 52.89
N ILE A 58 9.55 3.97 52.93
CA ILE A 58 9.79 4.94 51.85
C ILE A 58 11.30 5.22 51.75
N LYS A 59 12.00 4.48 50.89
CA LYS A 59 13.41 4.74 50.56
C LYS A 59 13.57 6.02 49.74
N LYS A 60 13.86 7.14 50.43
CA LYS A 60 14.38 8.37 49.81
C LYS A 60 15.72 8.07 49.11
N LYS A 61 15.71 7.96 47.77
CA LYS A 61 16.94 7.84 46.97
C LYS A 61 17.61 9.21 46.83
N LYS A 62 18.64 9.44 47.66
CA LYS A 62 19.43 10.68 47.69
C LYS A 62 20.47 10.65 46.56
N ILE A 63 20.26 11.41 45.49
CA ILE A 63 21.25 11.58 44.42
C ILE A 63 22.19 12.73 44.80
N SER A 64 23.49 12.43 44.89
CA SER A 64 24.54 13.42 45.17
C SER A 64 25.02 14.08 43.88
N ILE A 65 24.88 15.40 43.79
CA ILE A 65 25.55 16.20 42.75
C ILE A 65 26.82 16.78 43.35
N THR A 66 27.98 16.20 43.00
CA THR A 66 29.29 16.81 43.25
C THR A 66 29.60 17.80 42.13
N GLY A 67 29.68 19.09 42.47
CA GLY A 67 29.82 20.15 41.48
C GLY A 67 31.25 20.37 40.97
N ARG A 68 31.35 21.26 39.98
CA ARG A 68 32.61 21.93 39.62
C ARG A 68 32.28 23.34 39.12
N GLU A 69 32.52 24.35 39.97
CA GLU A 69 32.43 25.75 39.58
C GLU A 69 33.71 26.23 38.91
N SER A 70 33.56 26.98 37.82
CA SER A 70 34.38 28.15 37.46
C SER A 70 33.85 28.69 36.12
N LYS A 71 33.64 29.98 35.83
CA LYS A 71 33.56 31.28 36.52
C LYS A 71 33.60 32.30 35.36
N ILE A 72 32.95 33.48 35.47
CA ILE A 72 33.32 34.74 34.74
C ILE A 72 32.98 34.74 33.20
N LYS A 73 32.35 35.75 32.57
CA LYS A 73 31.92 37.11 32.99
C LYS A 73 30.78 37.68 32.11
N GLN A 74 30.19 38.77 32.62
CA GLN A 74 29.29 39.76 31.99
C GLN A 74 29.45 40.03 30.48
N THR A 75 28.34 40.31 29.78
CA THR A 75 28.08 41.67 29.24
C THR A 75 26.56 41.93 29.12
N THR A 76 26.16 43.20 29.14
CA THR A 76 24.76 43.69 29.17
C THR A 76 24.46 44.45 27.88
N GLU A 77 23.16 44.67 27.57
CA GLU A 77 22.63 45.57 26.52
C GLU A 77 22.83 45.00 25.08
N ILE A 78 21.97 45.24 24.07
CA ILE A 78 21.40 46.51 23.59
C ILE A 78 20.05 46.28 22.83
N MET A 79 19.17 47.29 22.89
CA MET A 79 18.01 47.61 22.02
C MET A 79 16.70 46.77 22.00
N VAL A 80 15.70 47.38 22.64
CA VAL A 80 14.31 47.48 22.16
C VAL A 80 14.25 48.24 20.82
N ALA A 81 13.45 47.77 19.84
CA ALA A 81 12.45 48.61 19.12
C ALA A 81 11.68 47.89 17.99
N ALA A 82 10.36 48.06 18.02
CA ALA A 82 9.44 48.26 16.89
C ALA A 82 9.37 47.25 15.71
N ALA A 83 8.26 46.50 15.67
CA ALA A 83 7.49 46.28 14.43
C ALA A 83 6.00 45.98 14.75
N ALA A 84 5.26 46.99 15.24
CA ALA A 84 3.80 46.96 15.17
C ALA A 84 3.37 47.57 13.83
N ALA A 85 2.86 46.74 12.91
CA ALA A 85 2.33 47.20 11.63
C ALA A 85 1.06 46.42 11.28
N THR A 86 -0.09 47.01 11.63
CA THR A 86 -1.41 46.60 11.15
C THR A 86 -1.48 46.81 9.63
N ALA A 87 -1.69 45.75 8.86
CA ALA A 87 -1.99 45.85 7.43
C ALA A 87 -3.49 45.61 7.18
N SER A 88 -4.20 46.67 6.79
CA SER A 88 -5.64 46.64 6.56
C SER A 88 -6.02 45.94 5.26
N SER A 89 -7.11 45.17 5.30
CA SER A 89 -7.71 44.54 4.12
C SER A 89 -8.25 45.57 3.13
N GLN A 90 -7.83 45.52 1.87
CA GLN A 90 -8.57 46.12 0.75
C GLN A 90 -8.66 45.14 -0.43
N LEU A 91 -9.85 44.58 -0.61
CA LEU A 91 -10.27 43.85 -1.80
C LEU A 91 -10.64 44.86 -2.90
N LEU A 92 -9.88 44.89 -3.99
CA LEU A 92 -10.28 45.60 -5.21
C LEU A 92 -11.03 44.67 -6.14
N ILE A 93 -12.35 44.82 -6.15
CA ILE A 93 -13.26 44.15 -7.09
C ILE A 93 -13.25 44.95 -8.40
N SER A 94 -12.85 44.33 -9.50
CA SER A 94 -13.02 44.88 -10.85
C SER A 94 -14.20 44.20 -11.54
N SER A 95 -15.30 44.93 -11.68
CA SER A 95 -16.50 44.49 -12.39
C SER A 95 -16.58 45.15 -13.78
N SER A 96 -16.66 44.34 -14.83
CA SER A 96 -17.15 44.78 -16.14
C SER A 96 -18.14 43.76 -16.70
N ARG A 97 -19.37 44.22 -16.94
CA ARG A 97 -20.46 43.44 -17.52
C ARG A 97 -20.39 43.50 -19.04
N SER A 98 -20.77 42.42 -19.71
CA SER A 98 -21.53 42.52 -20.97
C SER A 98 -22.48 41.35 -21.11
N LEU A 99 -23.72 41.64 -21.49
CA LEU A 99 -24.77 40.68 -21.80
C LEU A 99 -24.82 40.53 -23.33
N SER A 100 -25.16 39.36 -23.85
CA SER A 100 -26.47 39.14 -24.48
C SER A 100 -26.62 37.86 -25.32
N LEU A 101 -27.84 37.32 -25.23
CA LEU A 101 -28.63 36.63 -26.26
C LEU A 101 -28.39 35.15 -26.62
N LEU A 102 -29.53 34.46 -26.67
CA LEU A 102 -29.77 33.06 -26.99
C LEU A 102 -29.93 32.83 -28.50
N SER A 103 -29.69 31.60 -28.98
CA SER A 103 -30.60 30.87 -29.90
C SER A 103 -30.23 29.37 -30.03
N PRO A 104 -31.13 28.48 -30.53
CA PRO A 104 -31.04 27.04 -30.24
C PRO A 104 -31.05 26.09 -31.46
N PHE A 105 -31.00 24.77 -31.18
CA PHE A 105 -31.44 23.62 -32.00
C PHE A 105 -30.95 23.47 -33.47
N GLN A 106 -30.32 22.33 -33.78
CA GLN A 106 -30.99 21.25 -34.56
C GLN A 106 -30.18 19.94 -34.64
N LEU A 107 -30.91 18.81 -34.71
CA LEU A 107 -30.41 17.52 -35.19
C LEU A 107 -30.37 17.51 -36.73
N CYS A 108 -29.45 16.78 -37.33
CA CYS A 108 -29.62 16.25 -38.69
C CYS A 108 -29.08 14.81 -38.82
N VAL A 109 -29.98 13.89 -39.15
CA VAL A 109 -29.69 12.57 -39.71
C VAL A 109 -29.26 12.74 -41.17
N PHE A 110 -28.37 11.88 -41.68
CA PHE A 110 -28.29 11.63 -43.13
C PHE A 110 -28.16 10.15 -43.46
N ASP A 111 -28.89 9.76 -44.52
CA ASP A 111 -29.10 8.39 -44.97
C ASP A 111 -28.68 8.25 -46.44
N SER A 112 -28.14 7.07 -46.76
CA SER A 112 -28.13 6.36 -48.06
C SER A 112 -28.03 7.05 -49.44
N LYS A 113 -27.07 6.51 -50.22
CA LYS A 113 -27.06 6.26 -51.69
C LYS A 113 -26.70 7.38 -52.69
N THR A 114 -25.73 7.07 -53.57
CA THR A 114 -25.88 7.08 -55.05
C THR A 114 -24.77 6.27 -55.74
N LEU A 115 -24.98 5.84 -57.00
CA LEU A 115 -24.22 4.83 -57.77
C LEU A 115 -23.76 5.34 -59.17
N VAL A 116 -23.07 4.46 -59.93
CA VAL A 116 -22.80 4.43 -61.42
C VAL A 116 -21.56 5.24 -61.88
N PRO A 117 -20.73 4.87 -62.92
CA PRO A 117 -20.72 3.70 -63.85
C PRO A 117 -19.40 2.86 -64.00
N CYS A 118 -19.53 1.62 -64.55
CA CYS A 118 -18.84 0.89 -65.66
C CYS A 118 -17.41 1.24 -66.21
N PRO A 119 -16.67 0.30 -66.91
CA PRO A 119 -17.23 -0.68 -67.88
C PRO A 119 -16.62 -2.11 -68.09
N THR A 120 -17.51 -3.03 -68.51
CA THR A 120 -17.43 -4.16 -69.50
C THR A 120 -16.22 -5.11 -69.66
N ASN A 121 -16.44 -6.41 -69.37
CA ASN A 121 -16.20 -7.63 -70.21
C ASN A 121 -16.52 -8.88 -69.33
N GLY A 122 -16.91 -10.08 -69.79
CA GLY A 122 -17.32 -10.61 -71.10
C GLY A 122 -17.56 -12.15 -71.01
N ARG A 123 -18.71 -12.64 -71.48
CA ARG A 123 -19.16 -14.04 -71.76
C ARG A 123 -18.44 -15.27 -71.12
N GLY A 124 -19.22 -16.19 -70.55
CA GLY A 124 -18.83 -17.62 -70.41
C GLY A 124 -19.89 -18.49 -69.72
N SER A 125 -20.43 -19.51 -70.42
CA SER A 125 -21.36 -20.51 -69.86
C SER A 125 -20.69 -21.87 -69.70
N ASN A 126 -20.99 -22.63 -68.63
CA ASN A 126 -21.68 -23.93 -68.76
C ASN A 126 -21.76 -24.80 -67.49
N SER A 127 -22.84 -25.59 -67.48
CA SER A 127 -23.04 -26.96 -66.98
C SER A 127 -22.72 -27.37 -65.53
N ILE A 128 -23.79 -27.89 -64.93
CA ILE A 128 -23.87 -28.68 -63.69
C ILE A 128 -22.97 -29.92 -63.75
N LYS A 129 -22.20 -30.18 -62.68
CA LYS A 129 -21.80 -31.54 -62.27
C LYS A 129 -22.05 -31.74 -60.78
N ARG A 130 -22.99 -32.61 -60.44
CA ARG A 130 -23.14 -33.18 -59.10
C ARG A 130 -21.87 -33.98 -58.77
N ARG A 131 -21.24 -33.72 -57.61
CA ARG A 131 -20.25 -34.62 -57.01
C ARG A 131 -20.51 -34.75 -55.51
N HIS A 132 -20.28 -35.98 -55.06
CA HIS A 132 -20.35 -36.49 -53.69
C HIS A 132 -20.17 -35.47 -52.56
N VAL A 133 -21.08 -35.53 -51.58
CA VAL A 133 -20.77 -35.11 -50.21
C VAL A 133 -19.68 -36.05 -49.68
N SER A 134 -18.55 -35.49 -49.27
CA SER A 134 -17.51 -36.17 -48.50
C SER A 134 -17.28 -35.35 -47.24
N CYS A 135 -17.44 -35.97 -46.08
CA CYS A 135 -17.29 -35.33 -44.78
C CYS A 135 -15.80 -35.05 -44.54
N MET A 136 -15.34 -33.84 -44.83
CA MET A 136 -14.00 -33.41 -44.41
C MET A 136 -14.05 -32.81 -43.02
N ALA A 137 -13.11 -33.24 -42.18
CA ALA A 137 -13.03 -32.84 -40.78
C ALA A 137 -12.92 -31.32 -40.63
N VAL A 138 -13.54 -30.79 -39.58
CA VAL A 138 -13.34 -29.41 -39.15
C VAL A 138 -11.88 -29.26 -38.77
N GLY A 139 -11.09 -28.61 -39.62
CA GLY A 139 -9.74 -28.21 -39.28
C GLY A 139 -9.79 -27.33 -38.04
N THR A 140 -8.84 -27.53 -37.12
CA THR A 140 -8.71 -26.77 -35.88
C THR A 140 -8.80 -25.28 -36.17
N ALA A 141 -9.90 -24.65 -35.72
CA ALA A 141 -10.08 -23.23 -35.84
C ALA A 141 -8.94 -22.53 -35.10
N ALA A 142 -8.11 -21.78 -35.82
CA ALA A 142 -7.24 -20.80 -35.19
C ALA A 142 -8.11 -19.89 -34.32
N GLN A 143 -7.69 -19.66 -33.07
CA GLN A 143 -8.41 -18.79 -32.15
C GLN A 143 -8.52 -17.40 -32.79
N ALA A 144 -9.73 -17.05 -33.25
CA ALA A 144 -10.00 -15.73 -33.76
C ALA A 144 -9.94 -14.77 -32.56
N GLU A 145 -9.00 -13.83 -32.58
CA GLU A 145 -8.94 -12.75 -31.59
C GLU A 145 -10.27 -12.00 -31.61
N THR A 146 -11.09 -12.25 -30.60
CA THR A 146 -12.36 -11.57 -30.43
C THR A 146 -12.06 -10.12 -30.08
N LYS A 147 -12.22 -9.20 -31.05
CA LYS A 147 -12.10 -7.75 -30.79
C LYS A 147 -13.05 -7.39 -29.64
N ARG A 148 -12.50 -7.15 -28.45
CA ARG A 148 -13.27 -6.66 -27.30
C ARG A 148 -14.00 -5.39 -27.71
N SER A 149 -15.31 -5.35 -27.46
CA SER A 149 -16.09 -4.14 -27.69
C SER A 149 -15.57 -3.05 -26.73
N GLY A 150 -15.41 -1.82 -27.24
CA GLY A 150 -14.77 -0.70 -26.51
C GLY A 150 -15.56 -0.14 -25.31
N PHE A 151 -16.43 -0.95 -24.70
CA PHE A 151 -17.28 -0.63 -23.55
C PHE A 151 -17.30 -1.73 -22.48
N GLU A 152 -16.53 -2.82 -22.62
CA GLU A 152 -16.44 -3.85 -21.56
C GLU A 152 -15.56 -3.36 -20.40
N ILE A 153 -16.19 -2.71 -19.41
CA ILE A 153 -15.54 -2.32 -18.16
C ILE A 153 -15.38 -3.55 -17.28
N GLN A 154 -14.14 -3.93 -16.97
CA GLN A 154 -13.84 -4.99 -16.00
C GLN A 154 -13.32 -4.38 -14.70
N THR A 155 -14.03 -4.59 -13.60
CA THR A 155 -13.57 -4.20 -12.26
C THR A 155 -12.58 -5.21 -11.67
N LEU A 156 -11.79 -4.81 -10.67
CA LEU A 156 -10.90 -5.70 -9.92
C LEU A 156 -11.67 -6.89 -9.34
N THR A 157 -12.81 -6.66 -8.69
CA THR A 157 -13.68 -7.73 -8.16
C THR A 157 -14.14 -8.68 -9.26
N GLY A 158 -14.58 -8.15 -10.40
CA GLY A 158 -14.98 -8.96 -11.56
C GLY A 158 -13.81 -9.62 -12.32
N TRP A 159 -12.56 -9.23 -12.03
CA TRP A 159 -11.35 -9.88 -12.50
C TRP A 159 -10.92 -11.00 -11.56
N LEU A 160 -10.86 -10.75 -10.25
CA LEU A 160 -10.53 -11.74 -9.23
C LEU A 160 -11.47 -12.95 -9.29
N LEU A 161 -12.78 -12.73 -9.36
CA LEU A 161 -13.77 -13.80 -9.50
C LEU A 161 -13.59 -14.64 -10.78
N LYS A 162 -13.04 -14.07 -11.86
CA LYS A 162 -12.69 -14.85 -13.07
C LYS A 162 -11.40 -15.67 -12.87
N GLN A 163 -10.43 -15.16 -12.10
CA GLN A 163 -9.22 -15.93 -11.74
C GLN A 163 -9.56 -17.10 -10.80
N GLU A 164 -10.48 -16.90 -9.86
CA GLU A 164 -11.03 -17.93 -8.98
C GLU A 164 -11.78 -19.01 -9.78
N GLN A 165 -12.68 -18.60 -10.69
CA GLN A 165 -13.39 -19.54 -11.57
C GLN A 165 -12.46 -20.31 -12.51
N ALA A 166 -11.30 -19.74 -12.86
CA ALA A 166 -10.26 -20.41 -13.64
C ALA A 166 -9.36 -21.33 -12.78
N GLY A 167 -9.51 -21.33 -11.45
CA GLY A 167 -8.65 -22.09 -10.53
C GLY A 167 -7.22 -21.54 -10.41
N THR A 168 -6.99 -20.27 -10.79
CA THR A 168 -5.69 -19.60 -10.64
C THR A 168 -5.42 -19.18 -9.20
N ILE A 169 -6.49 -18.80 -8.49
CA ILE A 169 -6.51 -18.47 -7.06
C ILE A 169 -7.70 -19.18 -6.42
N ASP A 170 -7.68 -19.33 -5.10
CA ASP A 170 -8.83 -19.82 -4.36
C ASP A 170 -9.70 -18.66 -3.83
N ALA A 171 -10.84 -19.01 -3.23
CA ALA A 171 -11.77 -18.03 -2.67
C ALA A 171 -11.17 -17.27 -1.46
N GLU A 172 -10.20 -17.85 -0.76
CA GLU A 172 -9.57 -17.23 0.40
C GLU A 172 -8.62 -16.10 -0.03
N LEU A 173 -7.76 -16.35 -1.03
CA LEU A 173 -6.89 -15.33 -1.63
C LEU A 173 -7.69 -14.25 -2.38
N THR A 174 -8.81 -14.59 -3.02
CA THR A 174 -9.76 -13.59 -3.56
C THR A 174 -10.22 -12.61 -2.47
N ILE A 175 -10.57 -13.11 -1.28
CA ILE A 175 -11.00 -12.28 -0.15
C ILE A 175 -9.85 -11.42 0.36
N VAL A 176 -8.65 -11.98 0.55
CA VAL A 176 -7.46 -11.23 1.01
C VAL A 176 -7.14 -10.06 0.07
N ILE A 177 -7.06 -10.31 -1.24
CA ILE A 177 -6.75 -9.24 -2.23
C ILE A 177 -7.89 -8.20 -2.30
N SER A 178 -9.14 -8.63 -2.17
CA SER A 178 -10.29 -7.72 -2.07
C SER A 178 -10.18 -6.80 -0.86
N SER A 179 -9.85 -7.35 0.32
CA SER A 179 -9.63 -6.59 1.56
C SER A 179 -8.45 -5.62 1.46
N ILE A 180 -7.34 -6.03 0.84
CA ILE A 180 -6.21 -5.13 0.53
C ILE A 180 -6.66 -3.98 -0.38
N SER A 181 -7.45 -4.26 -1.42
CA SER A 181 -7.97 -3.21 -2.30
C SER A 181 -8.89 -2.22 -1.55
N MET A 182 -9.65 -2.70 -0.56
CA MET A 182 -10.49 -1.86 0.29
C MET A 182 -9.66 -0.97 1.23
N ALA A 183 -8.58 -1.50 1.83
CA ALA A 183 -7.62 -0.70 2.59
C ALA A 183 -7.02 0.42 1.72
N CYS A 184 -6.55 0.08 0.52
CA CYS A 184 -6.00 1.04 -0.44
C CYS A 184 -7.01 2.14 -0.85
N LYS A 185 -8.30 1.82 -1.02
CA LYS A 185 -9.36 2.82 -1.26
C LYS A 185 -9.52 3.79 -0.08
N GLN A 186 -9.44 3.29 1.15
CA GLN A 186 -9.51 4.12 2.36
C GLN A 186 -8.27 5.01 2.52
N ILE A 187 -7.06 4.44 2.39
CA ILE A 187 -5.80 5.17 2.47
C ILE A 187 -5.72 6.26 1.39
N ALA A 188 -6.14 5.96 0.15
CA ALA A 188 -6.23 6.98 -0.90
C ALA A 188 -7.11 8.19 -0.49
N SER A 189 -8.24 7.95 0.18
CA SER A 189 -9.11 9.02 0.70
C SER A 189 -8.43 9.83 1.82
N LEU A 190 -7.67 9.17 2.69
CA LEU A 190 -6.90 9.82 3.76
C LEU A 190 -5.76 10.68 3.19
N VAL A 191 -4.96 10.15 2.27
CA VAL A 191 -3.86 10.85 1.58
C VAL A 191 -4.38 12.10 0.87
N GLN A 192 -5.46 11.99 0.08
CA GLN A 192 -6.07 13.13 -0.62
C GLN A 192 -6.59 14.22 0.33
N ARG A 193 -6.88 13.88 1.58
CA ARG A 193 -7.45 14.78 2.59
C ARG A 193 -6.47 15.13 3.72
N ALA A 194 -5.22 14.68 3.66
CA ALA A 194 -4.28 14.75 4.78
C ALA A 194 -4.08 16.20 5.30
N GLY A 195 -3.91 17.15 4.38
CA GLY A 195 -3.78 18.58 4.70
C GLY A 195 -5.07 19.28 5.14
N ILE A 196 -6.25 18.65 4.98
CA ILE A 196 -7.54 19.14 5.50
C ILE A 196 -7.79 18.57 6.90
N SER A 197 -7.45 17.29 7.10
CA SER A 197 -7.65 16.56 8.35
C SER A 197 -6.52 16.77 9.38
N ASN A 198 -5.51 17.58 9.09
CA ASN A 198 -4.29 17.76 9.91
C ASN A 198 -3.56 16.44 10.26
N LEU A 199 -3.59 15.49 9.31
CA LEU A 199 -2.82 14.24 9.34
C LEU A 199 -1.38 14.44 8.81
N THR A 200 -1.06 15.66 8.38
CA THR A 200 0.30 16.12 8.06
C THR A 200 1.16 16.33 9.31
N GLY A 201 2.48 16.24 9.12
CA GLY A 201 3.46 16.37 10.20
C GLY A 201 3.66 15.13 11.09
N VAL A 202 4.62 15.25 12.00
CA VAL A 202 5.12 14.16 12.87
C VAL A 202 4.14 13.83 13.99
N GLN A 203 4.04 12.55 14.36
CA GLN A 203 3.24 12.09 15.52
C GLN A 203 3.97 12.31 16.86
N GLY A 204 5.28 12.61 16.83
CA GLY A 204 6.13 12.78 18.00
C GLY A 204 6.75 11.49 18.53
N ALA A 205 6.44 10.35 17.90
CA ALA A 205 7.13 9.09 18.07
C ALA A 205 8.23 8.96 16.99
N VAL A 206 9.35 8.36 17.38
CA VAL A 206 10.35 7.84 16.43
C VAL A 206 10.00 6.36 16.25
N ASN A 207 9.85 5.90 15.01
CA ASN A 207 9.55 4.50 14.75
C ASN A 207 10.75 3.60 15.09
N VAL A 208 10.53 2.30 15.07
CA VAL A 208 11.49 1.27 15.51
C VAL A 208 12.78 1.24 14.67
N GLN A 209 12.75 1.91 13.53
CA GLN A 209 13.83 2.03 12.55
C GLN A 209 14.59 3.36 12.64
N GLY A 210 14.23 4.23 13.58
CA GLY A 210 14.89 5.52 13.82
C GLY A 210 14.38 6.66 12.92
N GLU A 211 13.22 6.50 12.28
CA GLU A 211 12.62 7.50 11.39
C GLU A 211 11.46 8.24 12.11
N ASP A 212 11.26 9.53 11.79
CA ASP A 212 10.21 10.36 12.40
C ASP A 212 8.83 9.91 11.91
N GLN A 213 8.09 9.16 12.74
CA GLN A 213 6.82 8.55 12.34
C GLN A 213 5.75 9.63 12.08
N LYS A 214 5.09 9.59 10.92
CA LYS A 214 3.99 10.52 10.63
C LYS A 214 2.66 9.92 11.03
N LYS A 215 1.70 10.81 11.29
CA LYS A 215 0.35 10.41 11.69
C LYS A 215 -0.38 9.58 10.64
N LEU A 216 -0.08 9.83 9.36
CA LEU A 216 -0.71 9.09 8.28
C LEU A 216 -0.20 7.64 8.19
N ASP A 217 1.01 7.36 8.70
CA ASP A 217 1.64 6.04 8.66
C ASP A 217 0.93 5.10 9.64
N VAL A 218 0.77 5.56 10.89
CA VAL A 218 0.01 4.87 11.95
C VAL A 218 -1.44 4.61 11.51
N VAL A 219 -2.14 5.62 11.00
CA VAL A 219 -3.54 5.46 10.55
C VAL A 219 -3.64 4.53 9.33
N SER A 220 -2.65 4.53 8.42
CA SER A 220 -2.63 3.63 7.27
C SER A 220 -2.39 2.19 7.71
N ASN A 221 -1.50 1.96 8.68
CA ASN A 221 -1.29 0.66 9.32
C ASN A 221 -2.57 0.15 10.00
N GLU A 222 -3.24 0.97 10.82
CA GLU A 222 -4.51 0.62 11.48
C GLU A 222 -5.59 0.22 10.46
N VAL A 223 -5.73 0.97 9.35
CA VAL A 223 -6.68 0.67 8.28
C VAL A 223 -6.36 -0.65 7.58
N PHE A 224 -5.09 -0.90 7.26
CA PHE A 224 -4.65 -2.12 6.57
C PHE A 224 -4.85 -3.36 7.45
N SER A 225 -4.38 -3.30 8.70
CA SER A 225 -4.55 -4.36 9.70
C SER A 225 -6.02 -4.63 10.03
N SER A 226 -6.86 -3.58 10.14
CA SER A 226 -8.31 -3.74 10.36
C SER A 226 -9.00 -4.41 9.16
N CYS A 227 -8.67 -4.01 7.93
CA CYS A 227 -9.24 -4.62 6.73
C CYS A 227 -8.82 -6.09 6.58
N LEU A 228 -7.55 -6.43 6.84
CA LEU A 228 -7.07 -7.80 6.82
C LEU A 228 -7.66 -8.65 7.94
N ARG A 229 -7.71 -8.16 9.19
CA ARG A 229 -8.34 -8.86 10.32
C ARG A 229 -9.83 -9.13 10.06
N SER A 230 -10.57 -8.14 9.58
CA SER A 230 -12.00 -8.29 9.23
C SER A 230 -12.28 -9.29 8.12
N SER A 231 -11.26 -9.67 7.33
CA SER A 231 -11.38 -10.75 6.34
C SER A 231 -11.47 -12.14 6.98
N GLY A 232 -10.83 -12.32 8.14
CA GLY A 232 -10.65 -13.62 8.78
C GLY A 232 -9.81 -14.63 7.97
N ARG A 233 -9.11 -14.18 6.91
CA ARG A 233 -8.40 -15.03 5.92
C ARG A 233 -6.88 -14.83 5.87
N THR A 234 -6.35 -14.02 6.76
CA THR A 234 -4.89 -13.83 6.93
C THR A 234 -4.52 -14.43 8.27
N GLY A 235 -3.53 -15.32 8.32
CA GLY A 235 -3.07 -15.93 9.57
C GLY A 235 -2.10 -15.02 10.33
N ILE A 236 -1.16 -14.41 9.60
CA ILE A 236 -0.15 -13.51 10.17
C ILE A 236 -0.05 -12.24 9.31
N ILE A 237 0.00 -11.10 9.99
CA ILE A 237 0.22 -9.78 9.41
C ILE A 237 1.61 -9.31 9.82
N ALA A 238 2.45 -8.93 8.86
CA ALA A 238 3.73 -8.27 9.13
C ALA A 238 3.75 -6.88 8.48
N SER A 239 3.70 -5.85 9.31
CA SER A 239 3.82 -4.45 8.89
C SER A 239 5.27 -3.97 8.92
N GLU A 240 5.59 -2.98 8.09
CA GLU A 240 6.85 -2.23 8.17
C GLU A 240 6.93 -1.39 9.45
N GLU A 241 5.77 -0.91 9.95
CA GLU A 241 5.65 0.03 11.08
C GLU A 241 5.62 -0.66 12.46
N GLU A 242 5.56 -1.98 12.52
CA GLU A 242 5.46 -2.78 13.76
C GLU A 242 6.69 -3.69 13.94
N ASP A 243 7.28 -3.70 15.14
CA ASP A 243 8.42 -4.58 15.50
C ASP A 243 8.07 -6.07 15.36
N VAL A 244 6.85 -6.43 15.75
CA VAL A 244 6.41 -7.81 15.96
C VAL A 244 5.25 -8.10 15.01
N PRO A 245 5.32 -9.17 14.20
CA PRO A 245 4.19 -9.60 13.38
C PRO A 245 2.98 -9.89 14.26
N VAL A 246 1.81 -9.41 13.84
CA VAL A 246 0.56 -9.64 14.55
C VAL A 246 -0.08 -10.90 14.00
N ALA A 247 -0.10 -11.96 14.82
CA ALA A 247 -0.98 -13.10 14.59
C ALA A 247 -2.46 -12.65 14.59
N VAL A 248 -3.25 -13.21 13.68
CA VAL A 248 -4.67 -12.91 13.56
C VAL A 248 -5.47 -14.03 14.23
N GLU A 249 -5.77 -13.84 15.52
CA GLU A 249 -6.57 -14.77 16.32
C GLU A 249 -7.94 -15.10 15.70
N GLU A 250 -8.54 -14.13 14.99
CA GLU A 250 -9.84 -14.27 14.32
C GLU A 250 -9.75 -14.92 12.91
N SER A 251 -8.63 -15.57 12.57
CA SER A 251 -8.47 -16.22 11.27
C SER A 251 -9.14 -17.60 11.23
N TYR A 252 -10.13 -17.77 10.35
CA TYR A 252 -10.90 -19.02 10.21
C TYR A 252 -10.10 -20.17 9.60
N SER A 253 -9.03 -19.84 8.89
CA SER A 253 -8.26 -20.76 8.05
C SER A 253 -6.76 -20.48 8.04
N GLY A 254 -6.33 -19.24 8.29
CA GLY A 254 -4.92 -18.90 8.52
C GLY A 254 -3.97 -19.10 7.33
N ASN A 255 -4.49 -19.41 6.13
CA ASN A 255 -3.72 -19.97 5.01
C ASN A 255 -2.82 -18.97 4.26
N TYR A 256 -2.69 -17.73 4.73
CA TYR A 256 -1.86 -16.70 4.09
C TYR A 256 -1.16 -15.80 5.11
N ILE A 257 0.12 -15.51 4.84
CA ILE A 257 0.87 -14.44 5.51
C ILE A 257 0.87 -13.23 4.59
N VAL A 258 0.45 -12.07 5.10
CA VAL A 258 0.49 -10.81 4.36
C VAL A 258 1.53 -9.91 4.97
N VAL A 259 2.53 -9.55 4.16
CA VAL A 259 3.58 -8.59 4.49
C VAL A 259 3.25 -7.29 3.76
N PHE A 260 3.26 -6.15 4.45
CA PHE A 260 2.98 -4.86 3.80
C PHE A 260 3.81 -3.68 4.34
N ASP A 261 4.07 -2.73 3.45
CA ASP A 261 4.42 -1.34 3.79
C ASP A 261 3.13 -0.51 3.63
N PRO A 262 2.59 0.08 4.71
CA PRO A 262 1.34 0.81 4.62
C PRO A 262 1.48 2.11 3.81
N LEU A 263 2.66 2.76 3.78
CA LEU A 263 2.83 4.07 3.15
C LEU A 263 4.30 4.47 2.84
N ASP A 264 4.85 3.94 1.74
CA ASP A 264 6.15 4.35 1.18
C ASP A 264 6.22 5.87 0.96
N GLY A 265 7.34 6.46 1.36
CA GLY A 265 7.66 7.85 1.06
C GLY A 265 6.80 8.84 1.84
N SER A 266 6.31 8.46 3.03
CA SER A 266 5.52 9.34 3.90
C SER A 266 6.18 10.70 4.17
N SER A 267 7.52 10.74 4.17
CA SER A 267 8.34 11.97 4.16
C SER A 267 7.83 13.04 3.20
N ASN A 268 7.25 12.64 2.07
CA ASN A 268 6.87 13.50 0.95
C ASN A 268 5.40 13.97 0.97
N ILE A 269 4.57 13.45 1.89
CA ILE A 269 3.12 13.81 2.00
C ILE A 269 2.93 15.32 2.15
N ASP A 270 3.73 15.96 3.01
CA ASP A 270 3.63 17.41 3.28
C ASP A 270 4.00 18.27 2.06
N ALA A 271 4.69 17.70 1.06
CA ALA A 271 5.02 18.33 -0.20
C ALA A 271 4.03 17.99 -1.34
N ALA A 272 2.95 17.25 -1.04
CA ALA A 272 1.93 16.78 -2.00
C ALA A 272 2.51 15.98 -3.19
N VAL A 273 3.60 15.24 -2.95
CA VAL A 273 4.22 14.32 -3.92
C VAL A 273 3.61 12.92 -3.75
N SER A 274 3.70 12.08 -4.79
CA SER A 274 3.19 10.70 -4.76
C SER A 274 3.80 9.85 -3.65
N THR A 275 2.98 8.95 -3.11
CA THR A 275 3.28 7.93 -2.10
C THR A 275 2.54 6.64 -2.50
N GLY A 276 2.65 5.53 -1.76
CA GLY A 276 1.89 4.32 -2.04
C GLY A 276 2.03 3.24 -0.98
N SER A 277 1.11 2.28 -0.94
CA SER A 277 1.22 1.07 -0.12
C SER A 277 1.83 -0.08 -0.94
N ILE A 278 2.59 -0.97 -0.33
CA ILE A 278 3.24 -2.13 -0.97
C ILE A 278 2.80 -3.39 -0.21
N PHE A 279 2.58 -4.51 -0.91
CA PHE A 279 2.23 -5.77 -0.26
C PHE A 279 2.78 -7.01 -0.99
N GLY A 280 3.11 -8.04 -0.21
CA GLY A 280 3.42 -9.40 -0.65
C GLY A 280 2.58 -10.41 0.13
N ILE A 281 2.08 -11.44 -0.55
CA ILE A 281 1.24 -12.50 0.01
C ILE A 281 1.97 -13.83 -0.15
N TYR A 282 2.25 -14.49 0.96
CA TYR A 282 3.04 -15.72 1.04
C TYR A 282 2.15 -16.91 1.42
N SER A 283 2.46 -18.08 0.85
CA SER A 283 1.94 -19.35 1.37
C SER A 283 2.61 -19.65 2.71
N PRO A 284 1.88 -20.01 3.77
CA PRO A 284 2.47 -20.55 4.97
C PRO A 284 3.16 -21.89 4.68
N ASN A 285 4.04 -22.29 5.59
CA ASN A 285 4.53 -23.66 5.70
C ASN A 285 4.29 -24.14 7.15
N ASP A 286 4.42 -25.45 7.37
CA ASP A 286 4.09 -26.08 8.65
C ASP A 286 5.00 -25.63 9.83
N GLU A 287 6.13 -24.96 9.56
CA GLU A 287 7.10 -24.55 10.59
C GLU A 287 6.65 -23.33 11.42
N CYS A 288 5.60 -22.61 10.99
CA CYS A 288 4.99 -21.53 11.78
C CYS A 288 4.02 -22.01 12.87
N LEU A 289 3.57 -23.27 12.83
CA LEU A 289 2.50 -23.80 13.69
C LEU A 289 3.05 -24.65 14.86
N ALA A 290 4.13 -24.20 15.48
CA ALA A 290 4.62 -24.80 16.72
C ALA A 290 3.73 -24.39 17.90
N ASP A 291 3.33 -25.37 18.72
CA ASP A 291 2.43 -25.17 19.86
C ASP A 291 2.89 -24.02 20.78
N VAL A 292 1.99 -23.08 21.06
CA VAL A 292 2.26 -21.92 21.91
C VAL A 292 2.09 -22.32 23.37
N ASP A 293 3.17 -22.72 24.03
CA ASP A 293 3.21 -22.82 25.49
C ASP A 293 3.00 -21.42 26.11
N GLU A 294 2.11 -21.33 27.10
CA GLU A 294 1.66 -20.07 27.74
C GLU A 294 2.77 -19.35 28.54
N ASP A 295 3.68 -18.64 27.87
CA ASP A 295 4.50 -17.59 28.50
C ASP A 295 4.64 -16.34 27.59
N ASP A 296 3.90 -15.29 27.98
CA ASP A 296 3.54 -14.07 27.23
C ASP A 296 4.76 -13.22 26.78
N SER A 297 5.95 -13.51 27.31
CA SER A 297 7.19 -12.78 26.99
C SER A 297 7.98 -13.30 25.79
N THR A 298 7.61 -14.47 25.24
CA THR A 298 8.35 -15.10 24.11
C THR A 298 7.63 -15.12 22.76
N LEU A 299 6.31 -14.87 22.71
CA LEU A 299 5.52 -14.95 21.47
C LEU A 299 6.12 -14.12 20.33
N GLY A 300 6.39 -12.82 20.56
CA GLY A 300 6.85 -11.94 19.49
C GLY A 300 8.17 -12.36 18.82
N THR A 301 9.07 -13.04 19.55
CA THR A 301 10.30 -13.59 18.96
C THR A 301 10.04 -14.86 18.15
N ILE A 302 9.02 -15.64 18.52
CA ILE A 302 8.57 -16.83 17.78
C ILE A 302 7.86 -16.39 16.49
N GLU A 303 6.95 -15.42 16.57
CA GLU A 303 6.23 -14.84 15.42
C GLU A 303 7.17 -14.19 14.41
N GLN A 304 8.15 -13.39 14.86
CA GLN A 304 9.21 -12.84 14.01
C GLN A 304 10.00 -13.94 13.27
N ARG A 305 10.40 -15.02 13.98
CA ARG A 305 11.13 -16.14 13.37
C ARG A 305 10.26 -16.93 12.38
N CYS A 306 8.99 -17.14 12.71
CA CYS A 306 8.01 -17.73 11.82
C CYS A 306 7.90 -16.90 10.52
N VAL A 307 7.71 -15.58 10.58
CA VAL A 307 7.68 -14.73 9.37
C VAL A 307 8.99 -14.80 8.59
N VAL A 308 10.16 -14.78 9.23
CA VAL A 308 11.46 -14.87 8.53
C VAL A 308 11.68 -16.24 7.87
N ASN A 309 11.29 -17.33 8.54
CA ASN A 309 11.43 -18.69 8.01
C ASN A 309 10.45 -18.96 6.87
N VAL A 310 9.26 -18.35 6.92
CA VAL A 310 8.16 -18.63 5.99
C VAL A 310 8.07 -17.64 4.85
N CYS A 311 8.33 -16.36 5.05
CA CYS A 311 8.38 -15.40 3.93
C CYS A 311 9.70 -15.58 3.15
N GLN A 312 9.72 -16.53 2.22
CA GLN A 312 10.85 -16.86 1.36
C GLN A 312 10.59 -16.29 -0.05
N PRO A 313 11.13 -15.09 -0.39
CA PRO A 313 10.76 -14.37 -1.62
C PRO A 313 10.90 -15.16 -2.92
N GLY A 314 11.86 -16.07 -3.00
CA GLY A 314 12.16 -16.86 -4.19
C GLY A 314 11.35 -18.15 -4.35
N SER A 315 10.60 -18.59 -3.34
CA SER A 315 9.93 -19.90 -3.34
C SER A 315 8.42 -19.85 -3.12
N ASN A 316 7.91 -19.04 -2.18
CA ASN A 316 6.50 -19.08 -1.77
C ASN A 316 5.77 -17.73 -1.70
N LEU A 317 6.35 -16.69 -2.31
CA LEU A 317 5.63 -15.45 -2.64
C LEU A 317 4.63 -15.73 -3.77
N LEU A 318 3.34 -15.77 -3.45
CA LEU A 318 2.26 -16.16 -4.37
C LEU A 318 1.77 -14.98 -5.21
N ALA A 319 1.61 -13.83 -4.55
CA ALA A 319 1.10 -12.61 -5.15
C ALA A 319 1.81 -11.39 -4.54
N ALA A 320 2.00 -10.35 -5.35
CA ALA A 320 2.52 -9.08 -4.87
C ALA A 320 1.87 -7.92 -5.62
N GLY A 321 1.88 -6.74 -4.99
CA GLY A 321 1.35 -5.54 -5.60
C GLY A 321 1.72 -4.27 -4.87
N TYR A 322 1.24 -3.16 -5.41
CA TYR A 322 1.28 -1.86 -4.76
C TYR A 322 0.07 -1.03 -5.16
N CYS A 323 -0.30 -0.05 -4.34
CA CYS A 323 -1.23 1.00 -4.71
C CYS A 323 -0.52 2.36 -4.67
N MET A 324 -0.36 2.98 -5.85
CA MET A 324 0.21 4.31 -5.96
C MET A 324 -0.88 5.36 -5.71
N TYR A 325 -0.62 6.28 -4.78
CA TYR A 325 -1.43 7.46 -4.50
C TYR A 325 -0.78 8.68 -5.14
N SER A 326 -1.32 9.13 -6.27
CA SER A 326 -0.78 10.24 -7.08
C SER A 326 -1.94 11.04 -7.73
N SER A 327 -1.67 11.71 -8.85
CA SER A 327 -2.69 12.38 -9.69
C SER A 327 -3.81 11.43 -10.15
N SER A 328 -3.51 10.14 -10.22
CA SER A 328 -4.47 9.03 -10.25
C SER A 328 -4.09 8.00 -9.19
N ILE A 329 -5.06 7.18 -8.78
CA ILE A 329 -4.83 6.07 -7.86
C ILE A 329 -4.76 4.78 -8.68
N ILE A 330 -3.62 4.09 -8.64
CA ILE A 330 -3.36 2.90 -9.47
C ILE A 330 -2.97 1.73 -8.59
N PHE A 331 -3.74 0.65 -8.67
CA PHE A 331 -3.49 -0.62 -8.02
C PHE A 331 -2.85 -1.58 -9.02
N VAL A 332 -1.62 -2.01 -8.76
CA VAL A 332 -0.87 -2.95 -9.60
C VAL A 332 -0.72 -4.27 -8.86
N LEU A 333 -1.01 -5.37 -9.56
CA LEU A 333 -1.07 -6.72 -8.99
C LEU A 333 -0.42 -7.74 -9.94
N THR A 334 0.26 -8.73 -9.36
CA THR A 334 0.59 -9.99 -10.03
C THR A 334 0.21 -11.18 -9.16
N LEU A 335 -0.23 -12.26 -9.80
CA LEU A 335 -0.52 -13.57 -9.21
C LEU A 335 0.49 -14.63 -9.69
N GLY A 336 1.69 -14.20 -10.10
CA GLY A 336 2.72 -15.08 -10.69
C GLY A 336 2.54 -15.36 -12.19
N ASN A 337 1.53 -14.77 -12.84
CA ASN A 337 1.19 -14.97 -14.25
C ASN A 337 1.04 -13.66 -15.05
N GLY A 338 2.01 -12.76 -14.92
CA GLY A 338 2.01 -11.42 -15.53
C GLY A 338 1.50 -10.33 -14.59
N VAL A 339 1.55 -9.07 -15.05
CA VAL A 339 1.24 -7.88 -14.24
C VAL A 339 0.00 -7.17 -14.79
N PHE A 340 -0.92 -6.79 -13.90
CA PHE A 340 -2.19 -6.15 -14.21
C PHE A 340 -2.29 -4.82 -13.47
N ALA A 341 -2.73 -3.76 -14.15
CA ALA A 341 -2.90 -2.44 -13.56
C ALA A 341 -4.36 -2.00 -13.62
N PHE A 342 -4.89 -1.63 -12.46
CA PHE A 342 -6.26 -1.16 -12.27
C PHE A 342 -6.23 0.30 -11.79
N THR A 343 -7.00 1.17 -12.44
CA THR A 343 -7.15 2.57 -12.05
C THR A 343 -8.42 2.74 -11.24
N LEU A 344 -8.37 3.45 -10.11
CA LEU A 344 -9.57 3.78 -9.34
C LEU A 344 -10.42 4.79 -10.10
N ASP A 345 -11.68 4.45 -10.37
CA ASP A 345 -12.69 5.42 -10.79
C ASP A 345 -13.27 6.11 -9.54
N PRO A 346 -13.03 7.42 -9.33
CA PRO A 346 -13.53 8.14 -8.16
C PRO A 346 -15.05 8.37 -8.20
N MET A 347 -15.72 8.19 -9.34
CA MET A 347 -17.18 8.34 -9.44
C MET A 347 -17.94 7.15 -8.86
N TYR A 348 -17.41 5.94 -9.03
CA TYR A 348 -18.04 4.69 -8.58
C TYR A 348 -17.30 4.04 -7.40
N GLY A 349 -16.08 4.49 -7.07
CA GLY A 349 -15.28 3.93 -6.00
C GLY A 349 -14.70 2.54 -6.34
N GLU A 350 -14.54 2.22 -7.63
CA GLU A 350 -14.08 0.91 -8.09
C GLU A 350 -12.78 0.94 -8.88
N PHE A 351 -11.94 -0.06 -8.64
CA PHE A 351 -10.73 -0.29 -9.43
C PHE A 351 -11.14 -0.93 -10.76
N VAL A 352 -10.85 -0.25 -11.87
CA VAL A 352 -11.14 -0.69 -13.24
C VAL A 352 -9.85 -1.12 -13.92
N LEU A 353 -9.84 -2.29 -14.55
CA LEU A 353 -8.70 -2.80 -15.30
C LEU A 353 -8.39 -1.87 -16.48
N THR A 354 -7.19 -1.29 -16.49
CA THR A 354 -6.75 -0.33 -17.52
C THR A 354 -5.57 -0.83 -18.34
N GLN A 355 -4.75 -1.75 -17.80
CA GLN A 355 -3.68 -2.42 -18.54
C GLN A 355 -3.58 -3.90 -18.14
N GLU A 356 -3.52 -4.79 -19.13
CA GLU A 356 -3.30 -6.23 -18.97
C GLU A 356 -1.89 -6.60 -19.41
N ASN A 357 -1.27 -7.55 -18.72
CA ASN A 357 0.05 -8.09 -19.04
C ASN A 357 1.10 -6.99 -19.28
N VAL A 358 1.21 -6.04 -18.34
CA VAL A 358 2.18 -4.95 -18.39
C VAL A 358 3.58 -5.53 -18.58
N GLN A 359 4.31 -5.03 -19.58
CA GLN A 359 5.70 -5.41 -19.86
C GLN A 359 6.59 -4.18 -19.79
N ILE A 360 7.69 -4.28 -19.06
CA ILE A 360 8.69 -3.21 -18.97
C ILE A 360 9.56 -3.19 -20.25
N PRO A 361 9.89 -2.02 -20.80
CA PRO A 361 10.87 -1.94 -21.88
C PRO A 361 12.21 -2.58 -21.49
N LYS A 362 12.84 -3.33 -22.41
CA LYS A 362 14.09 -4.05 -22.13
C LYS A 362 15.29 -3.13 -21.84
N ALA A 363 15.29 -1.93 -22.40
CA ALA A 363 16.24 -0.85 -22.16
C ALA A 363 15.51 0.50 -22.05
N GLY A 364 16.15 1.51 -21.46
CA GLY A 364 15.55 2.84 -21.32
C GLY A 364 16.54 3.90 -20.82
N LYS A 365 16.62 5.03 -21.53
CA LYS A 365 17.53 6.14 -21.19
C LYS A 365 17.03 7.01 -20.02
N ILE A 366 16.62 6.39 -18.92
CA ILE A 366 16.19 7.03 -17.67
C ILE A 366 16.91 6.39 -16.49
N TYR A 367 17.43 7.19 -15.56
CA TYR A 367 17.94 6.70 -14.27
C TYR A 367 17.32 7.47 -13.10
N ALA A 368 17.09 6.75 -12.00
CA ALA A 368 16.44 7.26 -10.80
C ALA A 368 17.26 6.91 -9.55
N PHE A 369 18.08 7.87 -9.13
CA PHE A 369 19.00 7.76 -8.01
C PHE A 369 19.05 9.09 -7.24
N ASN A 370 19.25 9.05 -5.92
CA ASN A 370 19.50 10.24 -5.12
C ASN A 370 20.97 10.70 -5.23
N GLU A 371 21.31 11.45 -6.28
CA GLU A 371 22.66 11.97 -6.50
C GLU A 371 23.19 12.89 -5.38
N GLY A 372 22.35 13.36 -4.46
CA GLY A 372 22.81 14.02 -3.23
C GLY A 372 23.76 13.14 -2.40
N ASN A 373 23.67 11.81 -2.53
CA ASN A 373 24.54 10.85 -1.86
C ASN A 373 25.80 10.46 -2.68
N TYR A 374 26.06 11.07 -3.85
CA TYR A 374 27.16 10.67 -4.74
C TYR A 374 28.54 10.57 -4.06
N GLN A 375 28.86 11.48 -3.13
CA GLN A 375 30.14 11.47 -2.38
C GLN A 375 30.23 10.34 -1.32
N LEU A 376 29.10 9.70 -1.01
CA LEU A 376 28.98 8.60 -0.05
C LEU A 376 28.99 7.22 -0.73
N TRP A 377 28.90 7.16 -2.06
CA TRP A 377 28.94 5.91 -2.83
C TRP A 377 30.36 5.39 -3.09
N ASP A 378 30.42 4.11 -3.46
CA ASP A 378 31.61 3.43 -3.97
C ASP A 378 31.98 3.94 -5.36
N ASP A 379 33.27 3.98 -5.68
CA ASP A 379 33.77 4.60 -6.92
C ASP A 379 33.30 3.88 -8.20
N LYS A 380 33.00 2.59 -8.11
CA LYS A 380 32.36 1.81 -9.19
C LYS A 380 31.00 2.40 -9.59
N LEU A 381 30.17 2.75 -8.60
CA LEU A 381 28.84 3.33 -8.83
C LEU A 381 28.91 4.79 -9.29
N LYS A 382 29.86 5.57 -8.76
CA LYS A 382 30.13 6.93 -9.26
C LYS A 382 30.42 6.91 -10.75
N LYS A 383 31.37 6.06 -11.17
CA LYS A 383 31.73 5.90 -12.59
C LYS A 383 30.52 5.53 -13.45
N TYR A 384 29.69 4.58 -13.01
CA TYR A 384 28.45 4.24 -13.70
C TYR A 384 27.55 5.47 -13.92
N ILE A 385 27.29 6.23 -12.86
CA ILE A 385 26.43 7.44 -12.91
C ILE A 385 27.03 8.53 -13.79
N ASP A 386 28.36 8.69 -13.80
CA ASP A 386 29.04 9.67 -14.67
C ASP A 386 28.97 9.27 -16.15
N ASP A 387 29.15 7.99 -16.46
CA ASP A 387 29.03 7.45 -17.82
C ASP A 387 27.56 7.50 -18.35
N LEU A 388 26.54 7.62 -17.49
CA LEU A 388 25.16 7.91 -17.91
C LEU A 388 24.93 9.36 -18.38
N LYS A 389 25.79 10.29 -17.93
CA LYS A 389 25.72 11.72 -18.26
C LYS A 389 26.43 12.06 -19.58
N ASP A 390 27.21 11.14 -20.14
CA ASP A 390 27.80 11.28 -21.47
C ASP A 390 26.68 11.28 -22.54
N PRO A 391 26.58 12.33 -23.39
CA PRO A 391 25.64 12.35 -24.51
C PRO A 391 25.89 11.25 -25.57
N GLY A 392 27.12 10.70 -25.61
CA GLY A 392 27.58 9.71 -26.55
C GLY A 392 27.44 10.14 -28.02
N PRO A 393 27.54 9.18 -28.98
CA PRO A 393 27.39 9.46 -30.40
C PRO A 393 26.03 10.06 -30.78
N SER A 394 24.99 9.83 -29.95
CA SER A 394 23.63 10.32 -30.18
C SER A 394 23.40 11.78 -29.77
N GLY A 395 24.36 12.44 -29.12
CA GLY A 395 24.20 13.80 -28.61
C GLY A 395 23.16 13.94 -27.48
N LYS A 396 22.73 12.83 -26.87
CA LYS A 396 21.63 12.78 -25.89
C LYS A 396 21.95 11.81 -24.75
N PRO A 397 22.23 12.31 -23.53
CA PRO A 397 22.54 11.49 -22.36
C PRO A 397 21.27 10.84 -21.81
N TYR A 398 21.40 10.08 -20.72
CA TYR A 398 20.23 9.59 -19.98
C TYR A 398 19.52 10.75 -19.27
N SER A 399 18.21 10.62 -19.09
CA SER A 399 17.41 11.55 -18.29
C SER A 399 17.37 11.13 -16.82
N ALA A 400 17.87 11.97 -15.92
CA ALA A 400 17.68 11.80 -14.48
C ALA A 400 16.21 12.07 -14.10
N ARG A 401 15.57 11.17 -13.34
CA ARG A 401 14.24 11.36 -12.76
C ARG A 401 14.22 10.69 -11.38
N TYR A 402 14.07 11.44 -10.31
CA TYR A 402 13.97 10.91 -8.96
C TYR A 402 12.87 11.66 -8.22
N ILE A 403 11.83 10.94 -7.79
CA ILE A 403 10.66 11.49 -7.07
C ILE A 403 10.94 11.43 -5.56
N GLY A 404 11.59 10.37 -5.09
CA GLY A 404 11.86 10.14 -3.67
C GLY A 404 10.78 9.32 -2.95
N SER A 405 9.85 8.71 -3.70
CA SER A 405 8.98 7.61 -3.25
C SER A 405 9.33 6.38 -4.10
N LEU A 406 9.56 5.23 -3.46
CA LEU A 406 9.85 3.98 -4.14
C LEU A 406 8.72 3.62 -5.12
N VAL A 407 7.46 3.71 -4.69
CA VAL A 407 6.29 3.37 -5.50
C VAL A 407 6.17 4.28 -6.72
N GLY A 408 6.35 5.60 -6.55
CA GLY A 408 6.28 6.56 -7.65
C GLY A 408 7.42 6.40 -8.67
N ASP A 409 8.65 6.21 -8.18
CA ASP A 409 9.81 5.99 -9.04
C ASP A 409 9.76 4.62 -9.74
N PHE A 410 9.31 3.56 -9.06
CA PHE A 410 9.14 2.23 -9.63
C PHE A 410 8.01 2.19 -10.67
N HIS A 411 6.83 2.74 -10.38
CA HIS A 411 5.71 2.76 -11.33
C HIS A 411 6.07 3.44 -12.66
N ARG A 412 6.80 4.58 -12.59
CA ARG A 412 7.34 5.24 -13.80
C ARG A 412 8.32 4.33 -14.54
N THR A 413 9.20 3.64 -13.81
CA THR A 413 10.22 2.74 -14.38
C THR A 413 9.57 1.53 -15.05
N LEU A 414 8.50 0.99 -14.47
CA LEU A 414 7.70 -0.11 -15.02
C LEU A 414 7.06 0.25 -16.37
N LEU A 415 6.53 1.47 -16.51
CA LEU A 415 5.84 1.91 -17.74
C LEU A 415 6.77 2.46 -18.83
N TYR A 416 7.86 3.14 -18.48
CA TYR A 416 8.74 3.83 -19.44
C TYR A 416 10.14 3.23 -19.57
N GLY A 417 10.45 2.20 -18.77
CA GLY A 417 11.77 1.60 -18.70
C GLY A 417 12.81 2.52 -18.04
N GLY A 418 14.07 2.08 -18.12
CA GLY A 418 15.18 2.65 -17.38
C GLY A 418 15.45 1.89 -16.09
N ILE A 419 16.15 2.54 -15.16
CA ILE A 419 16.62 1.94 -13.93
C ILE A 419 16.36 2.84 -12.72
N TYR A 420 15.82 2.24 -11.66
CA TYR A 420 15.81 2.81 -10.32
C TYR A 420 16.89 2.14 -9.49
N GLY A 421 17.54 2.92 -8.61
CA GLY A 421 18.49 2.37 -7.66
C GLY A 421 18.52 3.09 -6.32
N TYR A 422 18.45 2.30 -5.26
CA TYR A 422 18.73 2.69 -3.88
C TYR A 422 19.97 1.94 -3.40
N PRO A 423 21.17 2.45 -3.71
CA PRO A 423 22.43 1.79 -3.38
C PRO A 423 22.72 1.84 -1.87
N ARG A 424 23.69 1.02 -1.44
CA ARG A 424 24.37 1.25 -0.15
C ARG A 424 25.20 2.54 -0.20
N ASP A 425 25.46 3.10 0.98
CA ASP A 425 26.40 4.21 1.15
C ASP A 425 27.20 4.09 2.47
N LYS A 426 28.11 5.04 2.72
CA LYS A 426 28.96 5.06 3.92
C LYS A 426 28.21 5.06 5.26
N LYS A 427 26.96 5.56 5.30
CA LYS A 427 26.08 5.52 6.47
C LYS A 427 25.27 4.23 6.45
N SER A 428 24.59 3.96 5.34
CA SER A 428 23.67 2.84 5.14
C SER A 428 24.34 1.71 4.38
N LYS A 429 25.21 0.95 5.08
CA LYS A 429 26.08 -0.08 4.48
C LYS A 429 25.34 -1.19 3.74
N ASN A 430 24.10 -1.47 4.13
CA ASN A 430 23.23 -2.48 3.52
C ASN A 430 22.08 -1.86 2.72
N GLY A 431 22.19 -0.59 2.30
CA GLY A 431 21.07 0.15 1.68
C GLY A 431 20.05 0.65 2.72
N LYS A 432 18.95 1.25 2.23
CA LYS A 432 17.84 1.72 3.09
C LYS A 432 16.60 0.82 2.97
N LEU A 433 16.26 0.34 1.78
CA LEU A 433 15.00 -0.38 1.54
C LEU A 433 15.04 -1.78 2.19
N ARG A 434 13.90 -2.23 2.69
CA ARG A 434 13.74 -3.48 3.45
C ARG A 434 13.38 -4.63 2.50
N LEU A 435 13.98 -5.79 2.75
CA LEU A 435 13.90 -6.94 1.86
C LEU A 435 12.46 -7.45 1.71
N LEU A 436 11.78 -7.72 2.82
CA LEU A 436 10.45 -8.34 2.84
C LEU A 436 9.31 -7.40 2.40
N TYR A 437 9.31 -6.15 2.86
CA TYR A 437 8.21 -5.21 2.66
C TYR A 437 8.30 -4.45 1.34
N GLU A 438 9.52 -4.14 0.88
CA GLU A 438 9.76 -3.22 -0.25
C GLU A 438 10.42 -3.94 -1.43
N CYS A 439 11.60 -4.54 -1.22
CA CYS A 439 12.43 -5.03 -2.32
C CYS A 439 11.87 -6.31 -2.98
N ALA A 440 11.39 -7.27 -2.18
CA ALA A 440 10.85 -8.54 -2.69
C ALA A 440 9.55 -8.34 -3.47
N PRO A 441 8.50 -7.66 -2.96
CA PRO A 441 7.28 -7.38 -3.73
C PRO A 441 7.55 -6.67 -5.06
N MET A 442 8.40 -5.64 -5.05
CA MET A 442 8.74 -4.89 -6.27
C MET A 442 9.54 -5.76 -7.27
N SER A 443 10.44 -6.62 -6.79
CA SER A 443 11.23 -7.52 -7.65
C SER A 443 10.36 -8.62 -8.27
N PHE A 444 9.36 -9.15 -7.54
CA PHE A 444 8.40 -10.09 -8.10
C PHE A 444 7.58 -9.45 -9.23
N ILE A 445 7.09 -8.23 -9.02
CA ILE A 445 6.36 -7.48 -10.05
C ILE A 445 7.24 -7.19 -11.26
N VAL A 446 8.50 -6.76 -11.09
CA VAL A 446 9.35 -6.41 -12.23
C VAL A 446 9.71 -7.64 -13.07
N GLU A 447 9.95 -8.79 -12.46
CA GLU A 447 10.25 -10.04 -13.18
C GLU A 447 9.04 -10.56 -13.94
N GLN A 448 7.84 -10.47 -13.35
CA GLN A 448 6.57 -10.77 -14.01
C GLN A 448 6.27 -9.80 -15.19
N ALA A 449 6.82 -8.58 -15.15
CA ALA A 449 6.81 -7.64 -16.26
C ALA A 449 7.98 -7.82 -17.25
N GLY A 450 8.86 -8.81 -17.05
CA GLY A 450 10.00 -9.09 -17.94
C GLY A 450 11.25 -8.22 -17.72
N GLY A 451 11.37 -7.54 -16.58
CA GLY A 451 12.56 -6.80 -16.14
C GLY A 451 13.44 -7.58 -15.18
N LYS A 452 14.23 -6.87 -14.36
CA LYS A 452 15.16 -7.47 -13.39
C LYS A 452 15.22 -6.66 -12.08
N GLY A 453 15.34 -7.37 -10.95
CA GLY A 453 15.66 -6.81 -9.62
C GLY A 453 16.91 -7.45 -9.03
N SER A 454 17.88 -6.63 -8.64
CA SER A 454 19.23 -7.05 -8.22
C SER A 454 19.71 -6.22 -7.03
N ASP A 455 20.51 -6.79 -6.13
CA ASP A 455 21.25 -6.03 -5.09
C ASP A 455 22.57 -5.42 -5.61
N GLY A 456 22.87 -5.64 -6.90
CA GLY A 456 24.10 -5.24 -7.58
C GLY A 456 25.01 -6.43 -7.91
N HIS A 457 24.78 -7.59 -7.29
CA HIS A 457 25.58 -8.80 -7.45
C HIS A 457 24.73 -10.08 -7.60
N GLN A 458 23.55 -10.14 -6.99
CA GLN A 458 22.61 -11.27 -7.00
C GLN A 458 21.15 -10.80 -7.17
N ARG A 459 20.27 -11.71 -7.60
CA ARG A 459 18.82 -11.49 -7.74
C ARG A 459 18.19 -11.30 -6.36
N ILE A 460 17.36 -10.27 -6.20
CA ILE A 460 16.72 -9.92 -4.91
C ILE A 460 15.89 -11.08 -4.34
N LEU A 461 15.16 -11.79 -5.18
CA LEU A 461 14.30 -12.89 -4.75
C LEU A 461 15.08 -14.17 -4.34
N ASP A 462 16.36 -14.28 -4.70
CA ASP A 462 17.23 -15.39 -4.24
C ASP A 462 17.79 -15.12 -2.83
N ILE A 463 17.59 -13.93 -2.27
CA ILE A 463 18.05 -13.56 -0.94
C ILE A 463 17.07 -14.11 0.10
N GLN A 464 17.50 -15.15 0.83
CA GLN A 464 16.79 -15.61 2.02
C GLN A 464 16.91 -14.55 3.15
N PRO A 465 15.79 -14.05 3.70
CA PRO A 465 15.82 -13.18 4.86
C PRO A 465 16.41 -13.89 6.10
N VAL A 466 17.20 -13.16 6.89
CA VAL A 466 17.71 -13.59 8.21
C VAL A 466 17.14 -12.76 9.37
N GLU A 467 16.61 -11.58 9.08
CA GLU A 467 15.94 -10.68 10.01
C GLU A 467 14.73 -10.06 9.30
N ILE A 468 13.64 -9.80 10.03
CA ILE A 468 12.37 -9.34 9.41
C ILE A 468 12.53 -7.94 8.78
N HIS A 469 13.24 -7.03 9.46
CA HIS A 469 13.58 -5.69 8.96
C HIS A 469 14.93 -5.63 8.22
N GLN A 470 15.44 -6.75 7.70
CA GLN A 470 16.68 -6.78 6.93
C GLN A 470 16.62 -5.79 5.76
N ARG A 471 17.61 -4.90 5.65
CA ARG A 471 17.77 -3.95 4.54
C ARG A 471 18.71 -4.51 3.47
N VAL A 472 18.43 -4.20 2.20
CA VAL A 472 19.29 -4.53 1.06
C VAL A 472 19.45 -3.32 0.11
N PRO A 473 20.57 -3.20 -0.62
CA PRO A 473 20.60 -2.35 -1.81
C PRO A 473 19.60 -2.85 -2.85
N LEU A 474 19.02 -1.95 -3.63
CA LEU A 474 18.11 -2.32 -4.71
C LEU A 474 18.51 -1.62 -6.01
N TYR A 475 18.58 -2.37 -7.10
CA TYR A 475 18.68 -1.89 -8.47
C TYR A 475 17.65 -2.64 -9.31
N ILE A 476 16.71 -1.91 -9.90
CA ILE A 476 15.49 -2.51 -10.46
C ILE A 476 15.02 -1.78 -11.72
N GLY A 477 14.51 -2.53 -12.70
CA GLY A 477 13.91 -1.95 -13.90
C GLY A 477 14.20 -2.77 -15.17
N SER A 478 14.47 -2.04 -16.25
CA SER A 478 14.81 -2.58 -17.57
C SER A 478 15.99 -3.53 -17.49
N GLN A 479 15.81 -4.75 -18.01
CA GLN A 479 16.79 -5.84 -17.91
C GLN A 479 18.20 -5.41 -18.36
N GLU A 480 18.32 -4.77 -19.52
CA GLU A 480 19.63 -4.36 -20.07
C GLU A 480 20.31 -3.27 -19.22
N GLU A 481 19.54 -2.39 -18.57
CA GLU A 481 20.08 -1.30 -17.74
C GLU A 481 20.57 -1.82 -16.38
N VAL A 482 19.89 -2.81 -15.81
CA VAL A 482 20.33 -3.50 -14.57
C VAL A 482 21.57 -4.34 -14.86
N GLU A 483 21.58 -5.14 -15.94
CA GLU A 483 22.77 -5.89 -16.37
C GLU A 483 23.95 -4.98 -16.73
N LYS A 484 23.71 -3.77 -17.24
CA LYS A 484 24.74 -2.75 -17.45
C LYS A 484 25.32 -2.29 -16.12
N LEU A 485 24.49 -2.02 -15.11
CA LEU A 485 24.94 -1.61 -13.77
C LEU A 485 25.76 -2.72 -13.07
N GLU A 486 25.28 -3.97 -13.10
CA GLU A 486 26.01 -5.11 -12.52
C GLU A 486 27.43 -5.26 -13.08
N LYS A 487 27.62 -5.03 -14.39
CA LYS A 487 28.95 -5.03 -15.04
C LYS A 487 29.89 -3.94 -14.55
N TYR A 488 29.38 -2.85 -13.98
CA TYR A 488 30.21 -1.82 -13.32
C TYR A 488 30.52 -2.19 -11.87
N LEU A 489 29.65 -2.95 -11.19
CA LEU A 489 29.80 -3.32 -9.78
C LEU A 489 30.60 -4.62 -9.56
N ALA A 490 30.67 -5.49 -10.57
CA ALA A 490 31.51 -6.70 -10.62
C ALA A 490 33.00 -6.41 -10.33
#